data_AF-A0A3N5R9M7-F1
#
_entry.id   AF-A0A3N5R9M7-F1
#
_cell.length_a   1.000
_cell.length_b   1.000
_cell.length_c   1.000
_cell.angle_alpha   90.00
_cell.angle_beta   90.00
_cell.angle_gamma   90.00
#
_symmetry.space_group_name_H-M   'P 1'
#
loop_
_entity.id
_entity.type
_entity.pdbx_description
1 polymer ?
#
loop_
_entity_poly.entity_id
_entity_poly.type
_entity_poly.pdbx_seq_one_letter_code
_entity_poly.pdbx_strand_id
1 'polypeptide(L)'
;MAGQVTREEGARIYAEQLKGQEGPECPIPGCAGSGRMICTGWLVFSTKYGWQMESTCPDHGPGFSFGGPLWPLFREILKNKGLEG
;
A
#
# COMPACT_ATOMS: atom_id res chain seq x y z
N MET A 1 -18.25 5.36 -16.78
CA MET A 1 -18.56 6.14 -15.57
C MET A 1 -17.46 5.87 -14.57
N ALA A 2 -16.47 6.78 -14.45
CA ALA A 2 -15.47 6.66 -13.39
C ALA A 2 -16.16 7.08 -12.09
N GLY A 3 -16.41 6.11 -11.21
CA GLY A 3 -16.93 6.40 -9.87
C GLY A 3 -15.99 7.37 -9.17
N GLN A 4 -16.55 8.44 -8.62
CA GLN A 4 -15.81 9.41 -7.82
C GLN A 4 -15.13 8.66 -6.67
N VAL A 5 -13.80 8.51 -6.73
CA VAL A 5 -13.08 7.83 -5.66
C VAL A 5 -13.09 8.76 -4.46
N THR A 6 -13.82 8.38 -3.42
CA THR A 6 -13.96 9.21 -2.22
C THR A 6 -12.64 9.20 -1.45
N ARG A 7 -12.10 10.39 -1.17
CA ARG A 7 -10.96 10.59 -0.28
C ARG A 7 -11.43 10.58 1.18
N GLU A 8 -12.16 9.53 1.53
CA GLU A 8 -12.68 9.31 2.87
C GLU A 8 -11.67 8.47 3.67
N GLU A 9 -11.53 8.75 4.97
CA GLU A 9 -10.66 7.95 5.84
C GLU A 9 -11.06 6.47 5.74
N GLY A 10 -10.07 5.61 5.46
CA GLY A 10 -10.30 4.18 5.30
C GLY A 10 -10.87 3.77 3.94
N ALA A 11 -11.02 4.68 2.97
CA ALA A 11 -11.36 4.31 1.61
C ALA A 11 -10.33 3.29 1.07
N ARG A 12 -10.82 2.19 0.49
CA ARG A 12 -9.98 1.11 -0.03
C ARG A 12 -10.16 0.98 -1.53
N ILE A 13 -9.05 0.86 -2.24
CA ILE A 13 -9.04 0.48 -3.66
C ILE A 13 -8.07 -0.66 -3.88
N TYR A 14 -8.32 -1.45 -4.91
CA TYR A 14 -7.48 -2.57 -5.26
C TYR A 14 -6.65 -2.30 -6.52
N ALA A 15 -5.38 -2.70 -6.48
CA ALA A 15 -4.42 -2.63 -7.57
C ALA A 15 -3.68 -3.98 -7.68
N GLU A 16 -4.12 -4.82 -8.62
CA GLU A 16 -3.55 -6.15 -8.84
C GLU A 16 -2.03 -6.09 -9.07
N GLN A 17 -1.53 -5.01 -9.69
CA GLN A 17 -0.10 -4.83 -9.97
C GLN A 17 0.78 -4.83 -8.71
N LEU A 18 0.23 -4.48 -7.55
CA LEU A 18 0.96 -4.49 -6.28
C LEU A 18 0.88 -5.83 -5.55
N LYS A 19 -0.08 -6.68 -5.88
CA LYS A 19 -0.28 -7.93 -5.14
C LYS A 19 0.93 -8.86 -5.30
N GLY A 20 1.43 -9.35 -4.18
CA GLY A 20 2.58 -10.25 -4.14
C GLY A 20 3.93 -9.56 -4.34
N GLN A 21 3.96 -8.25 -4.60
CA GLN A 21 5.22 -7.51 -4.70
C GLN A 21 5.87 -7.37 -3.32
N GLU A 22 7.20 -7.39 -3.30
CA GLU A 22 7.96 -7.13 -2.07
C GLU A 22 7.80 -5.66 -1.66
N GLY A 23 7.14 -5.46 -0.52
CA GLY A 23 6.97 -4.18 0.11
C GLY A 23 8.20 -3.75 0.93
N PRO A 24 8.04 -2.78 1.84
CA PRO A 24 9.14 -2.36 2.71
C PRO A 24 9.49 -3.45 3.72
N GLU A 25 10.58 -3.19 4.44
CA GLU A 25 10.95 -4.05 5.54
C GLU A 25 9.94 -3.97 6.70
N CYS A 26 9.77 -5.09 7.42
CA CYS A 26 8.92 -5.11 8.61
C CYS A 26 9.51 -4.17 9.68
N PRO A 27 8.75 -3.20 10.21
CA PRO A 27 9.29 -2.23 11.17
C PRO A 27 9.48 -2.81 12.58
N ILE A 28 9.02 -4.03 12.84
CA ILE A 28 9.13 -4.67 14.16
C ILE A 28 10.58 -5.14 14.38
N PRO A 29 11.29 -4.59 15.39
CA PRO A 29 12.66 -4.98 15.68
C PRO A 29 12.77 -6.48 15.97
N GLY A 30 13.69 -7.17 15.30
CA GLY A 30 13.92 -8.60 15.49
C GLY A 30 12.91 -9.51 14.78
N CYS A 31 12.14 -8.99 13.81
CA CYS A 31 11.26 -9.82 12.97
C CYS A 31 12.05 -10.94 12.27
N ALA A 32 11.69 -12.20 12.57
CA ALA A 32 12.36 -13.39 12.05
C ALA A 32 11.90 -13.79 10.63
N GLY A 33 10.68 -13.41 10.23
CA GLY A 33 10.11 -13.65 8.92
C GLY A 33 10.69 -12.71 7.87
N SER A 34 11.81 -13.14 7.25
CA SER A 34 12.49 -12.61 6.05
C SER A 34 12.89 -11.12 6.02
N GLY A 35 12.47 -10.32 7.00
CA GLY A 35 12.58 -8.87 6.98
C GLY A 35 11.67 -8.18 5.97
N ARG A 36 11.00 -8.89 5.04
CA ARG A 36 10.25 -8.29 3.92
C ARG A 36 8.75 -8.47 4.06
N MET A 37 8.00 -7.38 3.96
CA MET A 37 6.54 -7.42 3.88
C MET A 37 6.09 -7.71 2.45
N ILE A 38 4.94 -8.37 2.27
CA ILE A 38 4.36 -8.65 0.94
C ILE A 38 3.12 -7.79 0.73
N CYS A 39 3.07 -7.04 -0.36
CA CYS A 39 1.93 -6.19 -0.69
C CYS A 39 0.66 -7.03 -0.96
N THR A 40 -0.47 -6.63 -0.37
CA THR A 40 -1.76 -7.32 -0.51
C THR A 40 -2.53 -6.90 -1.76
N GLY A 41 -2.08 -5.82 -2.41
CA GLY A 41 -2.76 -5.17 -3.54
C GLY A 41 -3.77 -4.10 -3.13
N TRP A 42 -4.05 -3.94 -1.82
CA TRP A 42 -4.92 -2.87 -1.34
C TRP A 42 -4.15 -1.57 -1.15
N LEU A 43 -4.75 -0.47 -1.61
CA LEU A 43 -4.39 0.87 -1.18
C LEU A 43 -5.47 1.39 -0.25
N VAL A 44 -5.04 2.02 0.84
CA VAL A 44 -5.93 2.58 1.86
C VAL A 44 -5.66 4.06 1.98
N PHE A 45 -6.72 4.87 1.92
CA PHE A 45 -6.61 6.31 2.13
C PHE A 45 -6.62 6.64 3.62
N SER A 46 -5.66 7.45 4.04
CA SER A 46 -5.70 8.13 5.33
C SER A 46 -5.62 9.64 5.11
N THR A 47 -6.44 10.39 5.82
CA THR A 47 -6.42 11.86 5.84
C THR A 47 -5.08 12.42 6.33
N LYS A 48 -4.32 11.66 7.13
CA LYS A 48 -3.01 12.07 7.65
C LYS A 48 -1.87 11.83 6.66
N TYR A 49 -1.91 10.73 5.91
CA TYR A 49 -0.77 10.25 5.09
C TYR A 49 -1.07 10.14 3.60
N GLY A 50 -2.32 10.39 3.18
CA GLY A 50 -2.80 10.12 1.84
C GLY A 50 -3.01 8.62 1.58
N TRP A 51 -2.91 8.23 0.31
CA TRP A 51 -2.95 6.83 -0.09
C TRP A 51 -1.71 6.09 0.38
N GLN A 52 -1.91 4.89 0.94
CA GLN A 52 -0.85 4.02 1.44
C GLN A 52 -1.04 2.61 0.88
N MET A 53 0.06 1.89 0.68
CA MET A 53 0.03 0.47 0.31
C MET A 53 -0.13 -0.39 1.55
N GLU A 54 -1.09 -1.30 1.51
CA GLU A 54 -1.19 -2.37 2.51
C GLU A 54 -0.24 -3.51 2.14
N SER A 55 0.51 -3.97 3.13
CA SER A 55 1.43 -5.10 3.03
C SER A 55 1.31 -5.95 4.28
N THR A 56 1.62 -7.24 4.19
CA THR A 56 1.55 -8.16 5.32
C THR A 56 2.92 -8.76 5.62
N CYS A 57 3.28 -8.74 6.89
CA CYS A 57 4.34 -9.57 7.44
C CYS A 57 3.72 -10.93 7.84
N PRO A 58 4.36 -12.07 7.53
CA PRO A 58 3.86 -13.39 7.94
C PRO A 58 3.71 -13.54 9.46
N ASP A 59 4.60 -12.89 10.23
CA ASP A 59 4.64 -13.04 11.69
C ASP A 59 3.81 -11.97 12.42
N HIS A 60 3.73 -10.75 11.87
CA HIS A 60 3.16 -9.58 12.55
C HIS A 60 1.88 -9.05 11.91
N GLY A 61 1.45 -9.63 10.78
CA GLY A 61 0.23 -9.25 10.09
C GLY A 61 0.36 -7.97 9.24
N PRO A 62 -0.76 -7.24 9.02
CA PRO A 62 -0.80 -6.13 8.08
C PRO A 62 -0.11 -4.87 8.62
N GLY A 63 0.49 -4.12 7.71
CA GLY A 63 1.00 -2.77 7.94
C GLY A 63 0.91 -1.93 6.67
N PHE A 64 1.00 -0.62 6.86
CA PHE A 64 0.81 0.37 5.80
C PHE A 64 2.12 1.09 5.51
N SER A 65 2.39 1.34 4.22
CA SER A 65 3.58 2.03 3.79
C SER A 65 3.28 3.07 2.71
N PHE A 66 4.00 4.18 2.79
CA PHE A 66 3.88 5.32 1.87
C PHE A 66 5.18 5.55 1.08
N GLY A 67 5.98 4.50 0.85
CA GLY A 67 7.29 4.63 0.20
C GLY A 67 8.01 3.29 0.04
N GLY A 68 9.28 3.36 -0.36
CA GLY A 68 10.14 2.19 -0.58
C GLY A 68 10.31 1.83 -2.06
N PRO A 69 10.81 0.62 -2.36
CA PRO A 69 11.16 0.19 -3.72
C PRO A 69 10.01 0.26 -4.73
N LEU A 70 8.77 0.09 -4.26
CA LEU A 70 7.57 0.12 -5.09
C LEU A 70 7.00 1.54 -5.31
N TRP A 71 7.65 2.58 -4.80
CA TRP A 71 7.15 3.95 -4.93
C TRP A 71 6.86 4.39 -6.38
N PRO A 72 7.71 4.09 -7.39
CA PRO A 72 7.41 4.44 -8.77
C PRO A 72 6.12 3.78 -9.29
N LEU A 73 5.94 2.48 -9.04
CA LEU A 73 4.75 1.71 -9.43
C LEU A 73 3.51 2.23 -8.70
N PHE A 74 3.63 2.49 -7.40
CA PHE A 74 2.56 3.07 -6.60
C PHE A 74 2.08 4.42 -7.17
N ARG A 75 3.01 5.33 -7.50
CA ARG A 75 2.66 6.62 -8.11
C ARG A 75 1.99 6.47 -9.46
N GLU A 76 2.47 5.55 -10.29
CA GLU A 76 1.85 5.26 -11.58
C GLU A 76 0.41 4.77 -11.40
N ILE A 77 0.16 3.90 -10.42
CA ILE A 77 -1.18 3.41 -10.09
C ILE A 77 -2.09 4.55 -9.63
N LEU A 78 -1.61 5.42 -8.74
CA LEU A 78 -2.39 6.59 -8.31
C LEU A 78 -2.74 7.49 -9.48
N LYS A 79 -1.78 7.75 -10.38
CA LYS A 79 -1.99 8.55 -11.59
C LYS A 79 -3.07 7.93 -12.49
N ASN A 80 -2.92 6.66 -12.82
CA ASN A 80 -3.82 5.94 -13.73
C ASN A 80 -5.24 5.80 -13.16
N LYS A 81 -5.38 5.79 -11.84
CA LYS A 81 -6.68 5.74 -11.15
C LYS A 81 -7.27 7.13 -10.85
N GLY A 82 -6.58 8.22 -11.21
CA GLY A 82 -7.05 9.59 -10.93
C GLY A 82 -7.01 9.96 -9.45
N LEU A 83 -6.01 9.45 -8.71
CA LEU A 83 -5.87 9.58 -7.26
C LEU A 83 -4.71 10.47 -6.83
N GLU A 84 -3.84 10.89 -7.76
CA GLU A 84 -2.80 11.88 -7.49
C GLU A 84 -3.43 13.20 -7.03
N GLY A 85 -2.96 13.71 -5.88
CA GLY A 85 -3.31 15.03 -5.34
C GLY A 85 -3.05 15.10 -3.85
#